data_AF-A0A085GCV5-F1
#
_entry.id   AF-A0A085GCV5-F1
#
_cell.length_a   1.000
_cell.length_b   1.000
_cell.length_c   1.000
_cell.angle_alpha   90.00
_cell.angle_beta   90.00
_cell.angle_gamma   90.00
#
_symmetry.space_group_name_H-M   'P 1'
#
loop_
_entity.id
_entity.type
_entity.pdbx_description
1 polymer ?
#
loop_
_entity_poly.entity_id
_entity_poly.type
_entity_poly.pdbx_seq_one_letter_code
_entity_poly.pdbx_strand_id
1 'polypeptide(L)' 'MNITDKELYDEMCRVVGKVVLEMRDLGQEPKHVVIAGVVRAMSANSKIQRSPLTNAAMSEVIRALGFASK' A
#
# COMPACT_ATOMS: atom_id res chain seq x y z
N MET A 1 17.72 9.63 -0.35
CA MET A 1 17.30 8.99 0.91
C MET A 1 17.47 7.50 0.72
N ASN A 2 18.37 6.84 1.46
CA ASN A 2 18.63 5.42 1.30
C ASN A 2 17.66 4.66 2.21
N ILE A 3 16.55 4.19 1.65
CA ILE A 3 15.61 3.33 2.36
C ILE A 3 16.22 1.93 2.40
N THR A 4 16.34 1.33 3.58
CA THR A 4 16.80 -0.06 3.70
C THR A 4 15.68 -1.04 3.34
N ASP A 5 16.02 -2.23 2.87
CA ASP A 5 15.04 -3.27 2.55
C ASP A 5 14.16 -3.63 3.75
N LYS A 6 14.73 -3.60 4.97
CA LYS A 6 14.00 -3.83 6.21
C LYS A 6 12.95 -2.74 6.46
N GLU A 7 13.34 -1.47 6.37
CA GLU A 7 12.40 -0.35 6.56
C GLU A 7 11.28 -0.37 5.52
N LEU A 8 11.62 -0.71 4.27
CA LEU A 8 10.64 -0.85 3.21
C LEU A 8 9.66 -1.99 3.50
N TYR A 9 10.17 -3.17 3.88
CA TYR A 9 9.34 -4.33 4.19
C TYR A 9 8.41 -4.08 5.39
N ASP A 10 8.93 -3.46 6.45
CA ASP A 10 8.15 -3.12 7.64
C ASP A 10 7.03 -2.12 7.28
N GLU A 11 7.33 -1.11 6.45
CA GLU A 11 6.35 -0.13 6.00
C GLU A 11 5.31 -0.76 5.05
N MET A 12 5.72 -1.67 4.16
CA MET A 12 4.79 -2.43 3.29
C MET A 12 3.80 -3.22 4.14
N CYS A 13 4.28 -3.95 5.15
CA CYS A 13 3.43 -4.71 6.07
C CYS A 13 2.44 -3.79 6.79
N ARG A 14 2.90 -2.62 7.24
CA ARG A 14 2.05 -1.63 7.92
C ARG A 14 0.95 -1.10 6.99
N VAL A 15 1.28 -0.76 5.73
CA VAL A 15 0.32 -0.27 4.74
C VAL A 15 -0.73 -1.33 4.42
N VAL A 16 -0.30 -2.56 4.12
CA VAL A 16 -1.21 -3.68 3.80
C VAL A 16 -2.09 -4.01 5.02
N GLY A 17 -1.49 -4.11 6.21
CA GLY A 17 -2.22 -4.40 7.44
C GLY A 17 -3.31 -3.38 7.72
N LYS A 18 -3.02 -2.09 7.56
CA LYS A 18 -4.02 -1.02 7.70
C LYS A 18 -5.18 -1.21 6.70
N VAL A 19 -4.88 -1.44 5.43
CA VAL A 19 -5.90 -1.63 4.39
C VAL A 19 -6.77 -2.84 4.68
N VAL A 20 -6.19 -3.97 5.08
CA VAL A 20 -6.94 -5.19 5.43
C VAL A 20 -7.87 -4.97 6.62
N LEU A 21 -7.43 -4.22 7.63
CA LEU A 21 -8.28 -3.86 8.78
C LEU A 21 -9.45 -2.96 8.35
N GLU A 22 -9.18 -1.91 7.57
CA GLU A 22 -10.22 -1.02 7.05
C GLU A 22 -11.23 -1.78 6.17
N MET A 23 -10.75 -2.69 5.32
CA MET A 23 -11.62 -3.52 4.49
C MET A 23 -12.52 -4.43 5.33
N ARG A 24 -11.97 -5.07 6.37
CA ARG A 24 -12.77 -5.88 7.30
C ARG A 24 -13.87 -5.03 7.95
N ASP A 25 -13.55 -3.82 8.38
CA ASP A 25 -14.50 -2.93 9.04
C ASP A 25 -15.61 -2.46 8.06
N LEU A 26 -15.32 -2.44 6.75
CA LEU A 26 -16.27 -2.20 5.67
C LEU A 26 -17.02 -3.44 5.18
N GLY A 27 -16.78 -4.62 5.77
CA GLY A 27 -17.36 -5.89 5.33
C GLY A 27 -16.84 -6.38 3.96
N GLN A 28 -15.71 -5.84 3.49
CA GLN A 28 -15.07 -6.22 2.25
C GLN A 28 -14.06 -7.35 2.46
N GLU A 29 -14.12 -8.37 1.61
CA GLU A 29 -13.16 -9.47 1.64
C GLU A 29 -11.77 -9.01 1.14
N PRO A 30 -10.69 -9.23 1.91
CA PRO A 30 -9.33 -8.75 1.61
C PRO A 30 -8.65 -9.56 0.49
N LYS A 31 -9.14 -9.42 -0.74
CA LYS A 31 -8.50 -9.99 -1.94
C LYS A 31 -7.37 -9.09 -2.43
N HIS A 32 -6.31 -9.68 -2.99
CA HIS A 32 -5.16 -8.93 -3.52
C HIS A 32 -5.55 -7.83 -4.51
N VAL A 33 -6.52 -8.09 -5.39
CA VAL A 33 -7.03 -7.08 -6.34
C VAL A 33 -7.66 -5.87 -5.66
N VAL A 34 -8.38 -6.11 -4.55
CA VAL A 34 -9.05 -5.03 -3.82
C VAL A 34 -8.02 -4.24 -3.01
N ILE A 35 -7.09 -4.92 -2.33
CA ILE A 35 -5.98 -4.28 -1.60
C ILE A 35 -5.18 -3.37 -2.54
N ALA A 36 -4.78 -3.89 -3.71
CA ALA A 36 -4.05 -3.11 -4.71
C ALA A 36 -4.86 -1.90 -5.21
N GLY A 37 -6.17 -2.06 -5.43
CA GLY A 37 -7.06 -0.98 -5.81
C GLY A 37 -7.15 0.13 -4.75
N VAL A 38 -7.31 -0.26 -3.48
CA VAL A 38 -7.35 0.68 -2.34
C VAL A 38 -6.02 1.41 -2.19
N VAL A 39 -4.89 0.70 -2.21
CA VAL A 39 -3.55 1.31 -2.11
C VAL A 39 -3.30 2.27 -3.28
N ARG A 40 -3.73 1.93 -4.50
CA ARG A 40 -3.64 2.83 -5.66
C ARG A 40 -4.48 4.09 -5.48
N ALA A 41 -5.73 3.95 -5.02
CA ALA A 41 -6.60 5.09 -4.74
C ALA A 41 -6.03 5.99 -3.62
N MET A 42 -5.46 5.40 -2.57
CA MET A 42 -4.75 6.13 -1.52
C MET A 42 -3.56 6.88 -2.11
N SER A 43 -2.71 6.22 -2.90
CA SER A 43 -1.52 6.81 -3.50
C SER A 43 -1.84 7.99 -4.43
N ALA A 44 -2.95 7.91 -5.19
CA ALA A 44 -3.41 8.99 -6.06
C ALA A 44 -3.98 10.20 -5.31
N ASN A 45 -4.26 10.10 -4.01
CA ASN A 45 -4.78 11.21 -3.22
C ASN A 45 -3.69 12.23 -2.90
N SER A 46 -3.65 13.30 -3.70
CA SER A 46 -2.71 14.43 -3.59
C SER A 46 -2.96 15.34 -2.39
N LYS A 47 -4.11 15.22 -1.71
CA LYS A 47 -4.43 16.01 -0.50
C LYS A 47 -3.66 15.52 0.72
N ILE A 48 -3.11 14.30 0.68
CA ILE A 48 -2.38 13.69 1.80
C ILE A 48 -0.90 13.66 1.45
N GLN A 49 -0.11 14.46 2.16
CA GLN A 49 1.35 14.36 2.12
C GLN A 49 1.81 13.11 2.87
N ARG A 50 2.64 12.30 2.20
CA ARG A 50 3.19 11.05 2.73
C ARG A 50 4.69 11.10 2.70
N SER A 51 5.32 10.37 3.62
CA SER A 51 6.76 10.22 3.63
C SER A 51 7.26 9.53 2.35
N PRO A 52 8.51 9.76 1.92
CA PRO A 52 9.11 9.02 0.81
C PRO A 52 9.07 7.50 1.02
N LEU A 53 9.25 7.04 2.27
CA LEU A 53 9.16 5.63 2.65
C LEU A 53 7.77 5.06 2.40
N THR A 54 6.72 5.75 2.82
CA THR A 54 5.34 5.33 2.61
C THR A 54 4.98 5.30 1.13
N ASN A 55 5.46 6.28 0.33
CA ASN A 55 5.23 6.28 -1.12
C ASN A 55 5.93 5.10 -1.81
N ALA A 56 7.18 4.81 -1.43
CA ALA A 56 7.91 3.65 -1.92
C ALA A 56 7.19 2.34 -1.55
N ALA A 57 6.76 2.20 -0.30
CA ALA A 57 6.03 1.03 0.18
C ALA A 57 4.69 0.83 -0.55
N MET A 58 3.91 1.89 -0.78
CA MET A 58 2.65 1.81 -1.53
C MET A 58 2.87 1.35 -2.98
N SER A 59 3.88 1.90 -3.65
CA SER A 59 4.24 1.48 -5.02
C SER A 59 4.69 0.02 -5.06
N GLU A 60 5.52 -0.37 -4.09
CA GLU A 60 6.07 -1.71 -3.99
C GLU A 60 4.99 -2.74 -3.67
N VAL A 61 4.02 -2.42 -2.81
CA VAL A 61 2.85 -3.28 -2.56
C VAL A 61 2.05 -3.53 -3.84
N ILE A 62 1.77 -2.48 -4.62
CA ILE A 62 1.03 -2.62 -5.89
C ILE A 62 1.81 -3.53 -6.87
N ARG A 63 3.14 -3.38 -6.91
CA ARG A 63 4.04 -4.22 -7.73
C ARG A 63 4.07 -5.67 -7.25
N ALA A 64 4.27 -5.90 -5.95
CA ALA A 64 4.33 -7.22 -5.34
C ALA A 64 3.02 -8.01 -5.51
N LEU A 65 1.88 -7.31 -5.50
CA LEU A 65 0.57 -7.92 -5.76
C LEU A 65 0.30 -8.17 -7.25
N GLY A 66 1.20 -7.79 -8.16
CA GLY A 66 1.07 -8.01 -9.60
C GLY A 66 0.14 -7.03 -10.32
N PHE A 67 -0.15 -5.87 -9.72
CA PHE A 67 -1.07 -4.87 -10.26
C PHE A 67 -0.39 -3.54 -10.63
N ALA A 68 0.94 -3.51 -10.72
CA ALA A 68 1.64 -2.35 -11.29
C ALA A 68 1.31 -2.21 -12.77
N SER A 69 1.11 -0.97 -13.23
CA SER A 69 1.02 -0.69 -14.68
C SER A 69 2.35 -1.04 -15.33
N LYS A 70 2.28 -1.61 -16.54
CA LYS A 70 3.46 -1.83 -17.40
C LYS A 70 4.08 -0.50 -17.80
#